data_AF-A0A7S9GTK1-F1
#
_entry.id   AF-A0A7S9GTK1-F1
#
_cell.length_a   1.000
_cell.length_b   1.000
_cell.length_c   1.000
_cell.angle_alpha   90.00
_cell.angle_beta   90.00
_cell.angle_gamma   90.00
#
_symmetry.space_group_name_H-M   'P 1'
#
loop_
_entity.id
_entity.type
_entity.pdbx_description
1 polymer ?
#
loop_
_entity_poly.entity_id
_entity_poly.type
_entity_poly.pdbx_seq_one_letter_code
_entity_poly.pdbx_strand_id
1 'polypeptide(L)'
;MRARVRKFAHILERFGLAMAGAASGLFVAIHVGSSVSALTSQAFLLLMMLGGAVGFYLGIDTPQLAFHPRDDSATRQIDAAEFLSAVGTFLATLVAFFSVGVIVLRGEPHIAWTAAIMLGWVLGVAMQIVAGTIARRRA
;
A
#
# COMPACT_ATOMS: atom_id res chain seq x y z
N MET A 1 -4.65 33.56 2.74
CA MET A 1 -3.50 32.78 2.18
C MET A 1 -3.21 31.49 2.95
N ARG A 2 -3.21 31.47 4.29
CA ARG A 2 -2.92 30.26 5.10
C ARG A 2 -3.76 29.01 4.74
N ALA A 3 -5.05 29.17 4.42
CA ALA A 3 -5.91 28.04 4.05
C ALA A 3 -5.54 27.40 2.70
N ARG A 4 -5.07 28.17 1.71
CA ARG A 4 -4.63 27.64 0.41
C ARG A 4 -3.33 26.85 0.55
N VAL A 5 -2.36 27.39 1.29
CA VAL A 5 -1.08 26.72 1.56
C VAL A 5 -1.30 25.40 2.32
N ARG A 6 -2.18 25.39 3.33
CA ARG A 6 -2.54 24.16 4.07
C ARG A 6 -3.19 23.10 3.16
N LYS A 7 -4.07 23.52 2.25
CA LYS A 7 -4.72 22.62 1.29
C LYS A 7 -3.71 22.03 0.30
N PHE A 8 -2.78 22.85 -0.20
CA PHE A 8 -1.70 22.37 -1.07
C PHE A 8 -0.75 21.40 -0.36
N ALA A 9 -0.34 21.71 0.87
CA ALA A 9 0.52 20.83 1.67
C ALA A 9 -0.12 19.46 1.87
N HIS A 10 -1.41 19.42 2.19
CA HIS A 10 -2.14 18.17 2.39
C HIS A 10 -2.29 17.34 1.11
N ILE A 11 -2.49 17.99 -0.04
CA ILE A 11 -2.51 17.29 -1.34
C ILE A 11 -1.13 16.70 -1.65
N LEU A 12 -0.07 17.48 -1.42
CA LEU A 12 1.31 17.05 -1.67
C LEU A 12 1.70 15.86 -0.79
N GLU A 13 1.29 15.86 0.47
CA GLU A 13 1.49 14.78 1.43
C GLU A 13 0.81 13.48 0.97
N ARG A 14 -0.49 13.54 0.61
CA ARG A 14 -1.26 12.38 0.10
C ARG A 14 -0.65 11.83 -1.19
N PHE A 15 -0.19 12.73 -2.06
CA PHE A 15 0.48 12.34 -3.30
C PHE A 15 1.84 11.66 -3.02
N GLY A 16 2.60 12.17 -2.05
CA GLY A 16 3.84 11.54 -1.58
C GLY A 16 3.61 10.11 -1.06
N LEU A 17 2.56 9.90 -0.28
CA LEU A 17 2.18 8.57 0.22
C LEU A 17 1.78 7.61 -0.90
N ALA A 18 1.01 8.09 -1.88
CA ALA A 18 0.67 7.31 -3.07
C ALA A 18 1.92 6.94 -3.89
N MET A 19 2.87 7.87 -4.07
CA MET A 19 4.13 7.60 -4.76
C MET A 19 5.00 6.58 -4.01
N ALA A 20 5.01 6.60 -2.68
CA ALA A 20 5.70 5.59 -1.87
C ALA A 20 5.09 4.19 -2.10
N GLY A 21 3.76 4.10 -2.16
CA GLY A 21 3.04 2.88 -2.54
C GLY A 21 3.41 2.40 -3.95
N ALA A 22 3.42 3.30 -4.93
CA ALA A 22 3.81 3.01 -6.31
C ALA A 22 5.24 2.46 -6.42
N ALA A 23 6.19 3.10 -5.74
CA ALA A 23 7.58 2.67 -5.70
C ALA A 23 7.72 1.29 -5.04
N SER A 24 7.01 1.04 -3.94
CA SER A 24 7.01 -0.27 -3.27
C SER A 24 6.53 -1.39 -4.22
N GLY A 25 5.48 -1.13 -5.00
CA GLY A 25 4.96 -2.08 -5.99
C GLY A 25 5.94 -2.36 -7.10
N LEU A 26 6.65 -1.33 -7.59
CA LEU A 26 7.70 -1.49 -8.60
C LEU A 26 8.87 -2.35 -8.10
N PHE A 27 9.33 -2.14 -6.85
CA PHE A 27 10.40 -2.96 -6.30
C PHE A 27 10.00 -4.43 -6.19
N VAL A 28 8.78 -4.71 -5.76
CA VAL A 28 8.26 -6.09 -5.72
C VAL A 28 8.13 -6.66 -7.13
N ALA A 29 7.60 -5.89 -8.08
CA ALA A 29 7.40 -6.32 -9.44
C ALA A 29 8.72 -6.65 -10.16
N ILE A 30 9.75 -5.83 -9.98
CA ILE A 30 11.07 -6.06 -10.59
C ILE A 30 11.76 -7.30 -10.00
N HIS A 31 11.66 -7.50 -8.69
CA HIS A 31 12.20 -8.69 -8.03
C HIS A 31 11.49 -9.95 -8.52
N VAL A 32 10.15 -9.92 -8.59
CA VAL A 32 9.37 -11.06 -9.08
C VAL A 32 9.64 -11.34 -10.55
N GLY A 33 9.72 -10.30 -11.38
CA GLY A 33 10.08 -10.41 -12.79
C GLY A 33 11.49 -10.97 -13.01
N SER A 34 12.43 -10.68 -12.11
CA SER A 34 13.79 -11.23 -12.18
C SER A 34 13.84 -12.75 -12.00
N SER A 35 12.91 -13.31 -11.21
CA SER A 35 12.79 -14.78 -11.03
C SER A 35 11.85 -15.44 -12.04
N VAL A 36 10.87 -14.70 -12.57
CA VAL A 36 9.85 -15.21 -13.49
C VAL A 36 9.75 -14.32 -14.72
N SER A 37 10.36 -14.74 -15.83
CA SER A 37 10.42 -13.96 -17.07
C SER A 37 9.03 -13.56 -17.61
N ALA A 38 8.00 -14.40 -17.41
CA ALA A 38 6.63 -14.09 -17.81
C ALA A 38 6.03 -12.86 -17.09
N LEU A 39 6.55 -12.49 -15.92
CA LEU A 39 6.12 -11.35 -15.11
C LEU A 39 7.00 -10.11 -15.31
N THR A 40 7.82 -10.06 -16.35
CA THR A 40 8.63 -8.87 -16.71
C THR A 40 7.91 -7.89 -17.63
N SER A 41 6.66 -8.18 -18.00
CA SER A 41 5.91 -7.34 -18.94
C SER A 41 5.70 -5.92 -18.40
N GLN A 42 5.78 -4.94 -19.30
CA GLN A 42 5.54 -3.53 -18.95
C GLN A 42 4.13 -3.32 -18.35
N ALA A 43 3.14 -4.09 -18.83
CA ALA A 43 1.79 -4.08 -18.29
C ALA A 43 1.75 -4.55 -16.83
N PHE A 44 2.49 -5.61 -16.46
CA PHE A 44 2.57 -6.09 -15.09
C PHE A 44 3.23 -5.06 -14.16
N LEU A 45 4.34 -4.46 -14.58
CA LEU A 45 5.03 -3.41 -13.81
C LEU A 45 4.11 -2.21 -13.56
N LEU A 46 3.38 -1.76 -14.58
CA LEU A 46 2.41 -0.66 -14.45
C LEU A 46 1.24 -1.01 -13.55
N LEU A 47 0.73 -2.25 -13.63
CA LEU A 47 -0.35 -2.71 -12.76
C LEU A 47 0.08 -2.74 -11.30
N MET A 48 1.29 -3.23 -11.01
CA MET A 48 1.88 -3.23 -9.67
C MET A 48 2.11 -1.81 -9.14
N MET A 49 2.58 -0.91 -10.01
CA MET A 49 2.75 0.51 -9.68
C MET A 49 1.43 1.18 -9.35
N LEU A 50 0.40 1.04 -10.20
CA LEU A 50 -0.93 1.60 -9.93
C LEU A 50 -1.60 0.95 -8.72
N GLY A 51 -1.47 -0.37 -8.55
CA GLY A 51 -2.02 -1.10 -7.41
C GLY A 51 -1.45 -0.60 -6.09
N GLY A 52 -0.13 -0.42 -6.01
CA GLY A 52 0.53 0.16 -4.84
C GLY A 52 0.12 1.61 -4.58
N ALA A 53 0.03 2.43 -5.64
CA ALA A 53 -0.41 3.81 -5.53
C ALA A 53 -1.84 3.92 -4.97
N VAL A 54 -2.76 3.12 -5.51
CA VAL A 54 -4.16 3.08 -5.10
C VAL A 54 -4.28 2.50 -3.70
N GLY A 55 -3.58 1.42 -3.36
CA GLY A 55 -3.59 0.84 -2.01
C GLY A 55 -3.19 1.85 -0.95
N PHE A 56 -2.02 2.48 -1.10
CA PHE A 56 -1.51 3.43 -0.13
C PHE A 56 -2.35 4.71 -0.08
N TYR A 57 -2.82 5.19 -1.23
CA TYR A 57 -3.74 6.33 -1.29
C TYR A 57 -5.10 6.02 -0.66
N LEU A 58 -5.62 4.80 -0.76
CA LEU A 58 -6.94 4.49 -0.18
C LEU A 58 -6.85 4.10 1.29
N GLY A 59 -5.76 3.45 1.69
CA GLY A 59 -5.56 2.90 3.03
C GLY A 59 -4.99 3.92 4.02
N ILE A 60 -3.93 4.65 3.68
CA ILE A 60 -3.32 5.61 4.63
C ILE A 60 -4.18 6.87 4.75
N ASP A 61 -4.96 7.14 3.71
CA ASP A 61 -5.81 8.31 3.58
C ASP A 61 -7.25 8.06 4.02
N THR A 62 -7.48 6.95 4.75
CA THR A 62 -8.73 6.76 5.48
C THR A 62 -8.95 7.97 6.39
N PRO A 63 -10.13 8.61 6.35
CA PRO A 63 -10.37 9.80 7.13
C PRO A 63 -10.19 9.47 8.62
N GLN A 64 -9.14 9.99 9.24
CA GLN A 64 -8.98 9.98 10.69
C GLN A 64 -10.07 10.89 11.26
N LEU A 65 -11.21 10.31 11.64
CA LEU A 65 -12.25 11.06 12.33
C LEU A 65 -11.72 11.43 13.73
N ALA A 66 -11.58 12.73 13.97
CA ALA A 66 -11.27 13.27 15.28
C ALA A 66 -12.21 12.66 16.33
N PHE A 67 -11.61 12.01 17.34
CA PHE A 67 -12.23 11.42 18.52
C PHE A 67 -13.50 12.18 18.96
N HIS A 68 -14.67 11.73 18.52
CA HIS A 68 -15.96 12.12 19.08
C HIS A 68 -16.66 10.83 19.50
N PRO A 69 -16.87 10.61 20.81
CA PRO A 69 -17.48 9.38 21.32
C PRO A 69 -19.00 9.45 21.15
N ARG A 70 -19.53 8.84 20.09
CA ARG A 70 -20.93 8.38 20.04
C ARG A 70 -21.17 7.43 18.86
N ASP A 71 -21.03 6.12 19.13
CA ASP A 71 -21.76 4.97 18.58
C ASP A 71 -20.86 3.72 18.48
N ASP A 72 -20.99 2.83 19.46
CA ASP A 72 -20.12 1.66 19.69
C ASP A 72 -20.01 0.69 18.50
N SER A 73 -20.99 0.62 17.61
CA SER A 73 -20.93 -0.23 16.42
C SER A 73 -20.16 0.40 15.25
N ALA A 74 -20.25 1.72 15.09
CA ALA A 74 -19.54 2.44 14.05
C ALA A 74 -18.07 2.62 14.44
N THR A 75 -17.80 2.97 15.71
CA THR A 75 -16.44 3.11 16.24
C THR A 75 -15.65 1.80 16.13
N ARG A 76 -16.23 0.66 16.50
CA ARG A 76 -15.54 -0.65 16.47
C ARG A 76 -15.14 -1.11 15.06
N GLN A 77 -15.96 -0.81 14.06
CA GLN A 77 -15.65 -1.17 12.66
C GLN A 77 -14.68 -0.20 12.00
N ILE A 78 -14.67 1.07 12.40
CA ILE A 78 -13.67 2.05 11.97
C ILE A 78 -12.30 1.68 12.55
N ASP A 79 -12.25 1.31 13.83
CA ASP A 79 -11.02 0.85 14.50
C ASP A 79 -10.45 -0.41 13.83
N ALA A 80 -11.32 -1.35 13.43
CA ALA A 80 -10.93 -2.51 12.64
C ALA A 80 -10.44 -2.16 11.23
N ALA A 81 -11.02 -1.16 10.56
CA ALA A 81 -10.58 -0.72 9.24
C ALA A 81 -9.22 0.00 9.31
N GLU A 82 -9.00 0.84 10.33
CA GLU A 82 -7.72 1.50 10.57
C GLU A 82 -6.63 0.47 10.90
N PHE A 83 -6.92 -0.51 11.76
CA PHE A 83 -6.01 -1.61 12.03
C PHE A 83 -5.69 -2.43 10.78
N LEU A 84 -6.70 -2.77 9.96
CA LEU A 84 -6.51 -3.51 8.71
C LEU A 84 -5.65 -2.74 7.72
N SER A 85 -5.82 -1.41 7.64
CA SER A 85 -4.98 -0.53 6.82
C SER A 85 -3.53 -0.47 7.32
N ALA A 86 -3.34 -0.36 8.64
CA ALA A 86 -2.02 -0.34 9.26
C ALA A 86 -1.26 -1.65 9.01
N VAL A 87 -1.92 -2.80 9.21
CA VAL A 87 -1.36 -4.13 8.92
C VAL A 87 -1.05 -4.27 7.43
N GLY A 88 -1.95 -3.83 6.55
CA GLY A 88 -1.74 -3.88 5.11
C GLY A 88 -0.53 -3.04 4.66
N THR A 89 -0.37 -1.84 5.22
CA THR A 89 0.76 -0.96 4.97
C THR A 89 2.07 -1.56 5.48
N PHE A 90 2.06 -2.11 6.68
CA PHE A 90 3.22 -2.79 7.26
C PHE A 90 3.64 -3.98 6.39
N LEU A 91 2.71 -4.84 6.00
CA LEU A 91 3.00 -6.01 5.20
C LEU A 91 3.52 -5.63 3.80
N ALA A 92 2.89 -4.67 3.12
CA ALA A 92 3.33 -4.22 1.80
C ALA A 92 4.72 -3.57 1.83
N THR A 93 5.00 -2.73 2.84
CA THR A 93 6.32 -2.08 2.98
C THR A 93 7.41 -3.05 3.43
N LEU A 94 7.11 -3.99 4.33
CA LEU A 94 8.04 -5.03 4.78
C LEU A 94 8.51 -5.89 3.61
N VAL A 95 7.57 -6.34 2.79
CA VAL A 95 7.85 -7.15 1.61
C VAL A 95 8.62 -6.36 0.56
N ALA A 96 8.28 -5.08 0.33
CA ALA A 96 9.05 -4.21 -0.54
C ALA A 96 10.48 -3.98 -0.03
N PHE A 97 10.69 -3.87 1.28
CA PHE A 97 12.02 -3.78 1.90
C PHE A 97 12.86 -5.03 1.61
N PHE A 98 12.32 -6.23 1.81
CA PHE A 98 13.01 -7.47 1.45
C PHE A 98 13.30 -7.54 -0.05
N SER A 99 12.34 -7.11 -0.88
CA SER A 99 12.50 -7.06 -2.33
C SER A 99 13.70 -6.20 -2.74
N VAL A 100 13.79 -4.96 -2.22
CA VAL A 100 14.92 -4.05 -2.44
C VAL A 100 16.22 -4.67 -1.93
N GLY A 101 16.20 -5.29 -0.74
CA GLY A 101 17.36 -5.97 -0.17
C GLY A 101 17.93 -7.03 -1.11
N VAL A 102 17.09 -7.89 -1.68
CA VAL A 102 17.56 -8.92 -2.62
C VAL A 102 18.11 -8.30 -3.91
N ILE A 103 17.46 -7.26 -4.45
CA ILE A 103 17.92 -6.55 -5.65
C ILE A 103 19.30 -5.93 -5.42
N VAL A 104 19.48 -5.21 -4.31
CA VAL A 104 20.73 -4.50 -3.98
C VAL A 104 21.86 -5.48 -3.68
N LEU A 105 21.57 -6.56 -2.95
CA LEU A 105 22.55 -7.59 -2.61
C LEU A 105 22.83 -8.57 -3.76
N ARG A 106 22.15 -8.43 -4.91
CA ARG A 106 22.22 -9.36 -6.05
C ARG A 106 22.04 -10.81 -5.63
N GLY A 107 21.12 -11.06 -4.68
CA GLY A 107 20.78 -12.41 -4.27
C GLY A 107 20.07 -13.14 -5.41
N GLU A 108 20.27 -14.46 -5.52
CA GLU A 108 19.47 -15.33 -6.37
C GLU A 108 18.32 -15.92 -5.53
N PRO A 109 17.15 -15.27 -5.48
CA PRO A 109 16.06 -15.73 -4.62
C PRO A 109 15.47 -17.03 -5.15
N HIS A 110 15.27 -17.98 -4.23
CA HIS A 110 14.54 -19.21 -4.53
C HIS A 110 13.08 -18.88 -4.89
N ILE A 111 12.51 -19.59 -5.87
CA ILE A 111 11.17 -19.32 -6.42
C ILE A 111 10.06 -19.22 -5.35
N ALA A 112 10.17 -20.01 -4.28
CA ALA A 112 9.24 -20.02 -3.16
C ALA A 112 9.28 -18.71 -2.36
N TRP A 113 10.46 -18.12 -2.20
CA TRP A 113 10.65 -16.84 -1.51
C TRP A 113 10.10 -15.68 -2.34
N THR A 114 10.37 -15.69 -3.65
CA THR A 114 9.80 -14.72 -4.59
C THR A 114 8.27 -14.77 -4.60
N ALA A 115 7.68 -15.97 -4.57
CA ALA A 115 6.24 -16.14 -4.49
C ALA A 115 5.68 -15.63 -3.15
N ALA A 116 6.36 -15.89 -2.04
CA ALA A 116 5.96 -15.38 -0.72
C ALA A 116 5.99 -13.85 -0.66
N ILE A 117 7.01 -13.22 -1.25
CA ILE A 117 7.10 -11.76 -1.40
C ILE A 117 5.92 -11.27 -2.24
N MET A 118 5.68 -11.84 -3.41
CA MET A 118 4.57 -11.40 -4.27
C MET A 118 3.21 -11.49 -3.54
N LEU A 119 2.93 -12.63 -2.88
CA LEU A 119 1.69 -12.85 -2.14
C LEU A 119 1.54 -11.88 -0.98
N GLY A 120 2.60 -11.67 -0.19
CA GLY A 120 2.59 -10.75 0.95
C GLY A 120 2.28 -9.32 0.52
N TRP A 121 2.86 -8.86 -0.60
CA TRP A 121 2.57 -7.52 -1.13
C TRP A 121 1.12 -7.40 -1.62
N VAL A 122 0.63 -8.38 -2.39
CA VAL A 122 -0.77 -8.38 -2.89
C VAL A 122 -1.75 -8.37 -1.73
N LEU A 123 -1.53 -9.19 -0.71
CA LEU A 123 -2.36 -9.22 0.48
C LEU A 123 -2.33 -7.88 1.22
N GLY A 124 -1.16 -7.28 1.40
CA GLY A 124 -1.03 -5.98 2.05
C GLY A 124 -1.79 -4.87 1.33
N VAL A 125 -1.64 -4.77 0.00
CA VAL A 125 -2.36 -3.80 -0.83
C VAL A 125 -3.87 -4.07 -0.83
N ALA A 126 -4.29 -5.33 -0.92
CA ALA A 126 -5.71 -5.69 -0.86
C ALA A 126 -6.35 -5.26 0.47
N MET A 127 -5.67 -5.47 1.60
CA MET A 127 -6.12 -5.02 2.91
C MET A 127 -6.32 -3.50 2.97
N GLN A 128 -5.39 -2.72 2.41
CA GLN A 128 -5.51 -1.25 2.33
C GLN A 128 -6.70 -0.80 1.48
N ILE A 129 -6.93 -1.43 0.32
CA ILE A 129 -8.06 -1.11 -0.57
C ILE A 129 -9.39 -1.43 0.13
N VAL A 130 -9.49 -2.59 0.79
CA VAL A 130 -10.69 -3.00 1.53
C VAL A 130 -10.94 -2.05 2.71
N ALA A 131 -9.93 -1.77 3.52
CA ALA A 131 -10.04 -0.82 4.63
C ALA A 131 -10.51 0.58 4.15
N GLY A 132 -9.87 1.10 3.11
CA GLY A 132 -10.22 2.39 2.52
C GLY A 132 -11.64 2.43 1.98
N THR A 133 -12.09 1.37 1.31
CA THR A 133 -13.46 1.31 0.75
C THR A 133 -14.52 1.19 1.83
N ILE A 134 -14.26 0.43 2.91
CA ILE A 134 -15.17 0.33 4.07
C ILE A 134 -15.32 1.69 4.76
N ALA A 135 -14.22 2.41 4.99
CA ALA A 135 -14.24 3.71 5.64
C ALA A 135 -15.02 4.76 4.81
N ARG A 136 -14.85 4.77 3.48
CA ARG A 136 -15.54 5.74 2.60
C ARG A 136 -17.01 5.47 2.35
N ARG A 137 -17.46 4.20 2.38
CA ARG A 137 -18.90 3.88 2.24
C ARG A 137 -19.75 4.30 3.44
N ARG A 138 -19.11 4.76 4.52
CA ARG A 138 -19.75 5.07 5.81
C ARG A 138 -19.63 6.54 6.23
N ALA A 139 -18.85 7.34 5.48
CA ALA A 139 -18.72 8.78 5.66
C ALA A 139 -19.74 9.53 4.79
#